data_AF-A0AAJ3NV90-F1
#
_entry.id   AF-A0AAJ3NV90-F1
#
_cell.length_a   1.000
_cell.length_b   1.000
_cell.length_c   1.000
_cell.angle_alpha   90.00
_cell.angle_beta   90.00
_cell.angle_gamma   90.00
#
_symmetry.space_group_name_H-M   'P 1'
#
loop_
_entity.id
_entity.type
_entity.pdbx_description
1 polymer ?
#
loop_
_entity_poly.entity_id
_entity_poly.type
_entity_poly.pdbx_seq_one_letter_code
_entity_poly.pdbx_strand_id
1 'polypeptide(L)'
;MASSGSNNDNSGGSGGSGGSGGSGGSGVSGGSGVSGGSGGSGGFNIPDLVDGLKQLQDSGPADVKLSSETRDAYLNIISTFRGQLQAQLTAIGKLGSLGSPGSLGSANQTKNNLEMDVSGLDGIEQSINQYLSYLDEFSTTVKKAADRLLQSG
;
A
#
# COMPACT_ATOMS: atom_id res chain seq x y z
N MET A 1 -22.19 -43.41 -44.85
CA MET A 1 -21.63 -44.60 -44.17
C MET A 1 -20.88 -44.10 -42.94
N ALA A 2 -21.23 -44.65 -41.77
CA ALA A 2 -20.83 -44.20 -40.45
C ALA A 2 -19.41 -44.63 -40.07
N SER A 3 -18.77 -43.90 -39.14
CA SER A 3 -18.10 -44.54 -38.00
C SER A 3 -17.96 -43.57 -36.83
N SER A 4 -18.68 -43.90 -35.77
CA SER A 4 -18.59 -43.43 -34.40
C SER A 4 -17.30 -43.91 -33.71
N GLY A 5 -16.87 -43.18 -32.68
CA GLY A 5 -15.82 -43.59 -31.75
C GLY A 5 -15.92 -42.80 -30.46
N SER A 6 -16.83 -43.19 -29.58
CA SER A 6 -16.86 -42.79 -28.18
C SER A 6 -15.79 -43.57 -27.42
N ASN A 7 -15.04 -42.93 -26.51
CA ASN A 7 -14.43 -43.61 -25.37
C ASN A 7 -14.68 -42.78 -24.11
N ASN A 8 -15.22 -43.50 -23.12
CA ASN A 8 -15.66 -43.07 -21.81
C ASN A 8 -14.86 -43.94 -20.84
N ASP A 9 -14.06 -43.36 -19.95
CA ASP A 9 -13.51 -44.07 -18.81
C ASP A 9 -13.54 -43.20 -17.55
N ASN A 10 -13.90 -43.89 -16.49
CA ASN A 10 -14.48 -43.46 -15.23
C ASN A 10 -13.50 -43.77 -14.06
N SER A 11 -13.85 -43.27 -12.87
CA SER A 11 -13.35 -43.61 -11.53
C SER A 11 -12.00 -43.02 -11.15
N GLY A 12 -11.77 -42.51 -9.94
CA GLY A 12 -12.51 -42.53 -8.67
C GLY A 12 -11.48 -42.29 -7.55
N GLY A 13 -11.88 -41.86 -6.36
CA GLY A 13 -10.99 -41.94 -5.19
C GLY A 13 -11.11 -40.82 -4.15
N SER A 14 -11.93 -41.09 -3.15
CA SER A 14 -12.16 -40.44 -1.86
C SER A 14 -11.02 -40.60 -0.82
N GLY A 15 -11.02 -39.74 0.21
CA GLY A 15 -10.39 -39.97 1.53
C GLY A 15 -9.33 -38.91 1.89
N GLY A 16 -9.26 -38.30 3.08
CA GLY A 16 -9.90 -38.57 4.36
C GLY A 16 -9.56 -37.48 5.38
N SER A 17 -10.23 -37.57 6.52
CA SER A 17 -10.30 -36.66 7.67
C SER A 17 -9.29 -36.98 8.79
N GLY A 18 -8.96 -35.97 9.62
CA GLY A 18 -8.34 -36.11 10.96
C GLY A 18 -7.31 -35.01 11.24
N GLY A 19 -7.17 -34.37 12.40
CA GLY A 19 -7.80 -34.49 13.72
C GLY A 19 -6.95 -33.71 14.74
N SER A 20 -7.61 -32.85 15.53
CA SER A 20 -7.38 -32.42 16.93
C SER A 20 -6.00 -32.50 17.64
N GLY A 21 -5.69 -31.42 18.39
CA GLY A 21 -4.87 -31.40 19.63
C GLY A 21 -4.14 -30.06 19.78
N GLY A 22 -4.08 -29.34 20.91
CA GLY A 22 -4.53 -29.53 22.28
C GLY A 22 -4.21 -28.25 23.09
N SER A 23 -4.89 -28.08 24.21
CA SER A 23 -4.91 -26.91 25.10
C SER A 23 -3.89 -26.96 26.25
N GLY A 24 -3.50 -25.78 26.77
CA GLY A 24 -2.79 -25.58 28.06
C GLY A 24 -1.62 -24.59 27.91
N GLY A 25 -1.36 -23.61 28.77
CA GLY A 25 -1.89 -23.28 30.08
C GLY A 25 -1.28 -21.95 30.56
N SER A 26 -1.79 -21.48 31.69
CA SER A 26 -1.68 -20.14 32.26
C SER A 26 -0.31 -19.77 32.87
N GLY A 27 0.07 -18.50 32.67
CA GLY A 27 0.62 -17.55 33.66
C GLY A 27 2.00 -17.80 34.32
N VAL A 28 2.92 -16.85 34.17
CA VAL A 28 3.48 -16.04 35.29
C VAL A 28 4.34 -14.86 34.79
N SER A 29 4.03 -13.69 35.38
CA SER A 29 4.84 -12.52 35.71
C SER A 29 6.33 -12.39 35.28
N GLY A 30 6.64 -11.23 34.69
CA GLY A 30 7.65 -10.30 35.21
C GLY A 30 9.05 -10.38 34.61
N GLY A 31 9.49 -9.31 33.96
CA GLY A 31 10.91 -9.08 33.68
C GLY A 31 11.16 -8.16 32.48
N SER A 32 11.47 -6.90 32.77
CA SER A 32 11.94 -5.89 31.84
C SER A 32 13.12 -6.37 30.98
N GLY A 33 13.05 -6.13 29.66
CA GLY A 33 14.15 -6.43 28.74
C GLY A 33 13.98 -5.69 27.42
N VAL A 34 14.56 -4.49 27.35
CA VAL A 34 14.85 -3.77 26.11
C VAL A 34 15.97 -4.49 25.35
N SER A 35 15.71 -4.88 24.11
CA SER A 35 16.64 -5.16 22.98
C SER A 35 15.80 -5.93 21.95
N GLY A 36 15.69 -5.58 20.68
CA GLY A 36 16.70 -5.07 19.77
C GLY A 36 16.77 -6.05 18.58
N GLY A 37 16.05 -5.73 17.50
CA GLY A 37 16.37 -6.15 16.13
C GLY A 37 15.82 -7.49 15.60
N SER A 38 15.10 -7.41 14.47
CA SER A 38 15.36 -8.14 13.20
C SER A 38 14.14 -8.84 12.58
N GLY A 39 13.86 -8.46 11.32
CA GLY A 39 13.56 -9.42 10.26
C GLY A 39 12.10 -9.85 10.09
N GLY A 40 11.37 -9.17 9.21
CA GLY A 40 10.11 -9.65 8.64
C GLY A 40 9.90 -9.06 7.25
N SER A 41 10.25 -9.83 6.22
CA SER A 41 9.92 -9.54 4.83
C SER A 41 8.40 -9.65 4.65
N GLY A 42 7.71 -8.52 4.56
CA GLY A 42 6.27 -8.42 4.31
C GLY A 42 5.98 -6.99 3.91
N GLY A 43 5.36 -6.79 2.76
CA GLY A 43 5.20 -5.46 2.13
C GLY A 43 4.69 -4.41 3.12
N PHE A 44 5.35 -3.26 3.14
CA PHE A 44 4.88 -2.10 3.88
C PHE A 44 3.55 -1.66 3.28
N ASN A 45 2.42 -1.98 3.94
CA ASN A 45 1.13 -1.47 3.50
C ASN A 45 1.01 -0.01 3.94
N ILE A 46 0.61 0.86 3.02
CA ILE A 46 0.39 2.28 3.30
C ILE A 46 -0.55 2.50 4.51
N PRO A 47 -1.63 1.71 4.70
CA PRO A 47 -2.46 1.80 5.91
C PRO A 47 -1.67 1.60 7.23
N ASP A 48 -0.74 0.64 7.26
CA ASP A 48 0.09 0.36 8.44
C ASP A 48 1.03 1.54 8.75
N LEU A 49 1.51 2.22 7.70
CA LEU A 49 2.27 3.47 7.84
C LEU A 49 1.40 4.63 8.35
N VAL A 50 0.16 4.75 7.87
CA VAL A 50 -0.79 5.77 8.34
C VAL A 50 -1.13 5.57 9.82
N ASP A 51 -1.36 4.35 10.26
CA ASP A 51 -1.64 4.07 11.66
C ASP A 51 -0.41 4.23 12.55
N GLY A 52 0.79 3.91 12.04
CA GLY A 52 2.05 4.27 12.69
C GLY A 52 2.25 5.79 12.85
N LEU A 53 1.85 6.57 11.84
CA LEU A 53 1.88 8.04 11.91
C LEU A 53 0.88 8.59 12.93
N LYS A 54 -0.33 8.01 13.04
CA LYS A 54 -1.31 8.38 14.07
C LYS A 54 -0.78 8.09 15.48
N GLN A 55 -0.15 6.94 15.71
CA GLN A 55 0.42 6.61 17.01
C GLN A 55 1.58 7.55 17.40
N LEU A 56 2.45 7.89 16.44
CA LEU A 56 3.52 8.87 16.66
C LEU A 56 2.96 10.28 16.94
N GLN A 57 1.81 10.61 16.35
CA GLN A 57 1.05 11.82 16.67
C GLN A 57 0.56 11.84 18.12
N ASP A 58 0.58 10.75 18.90
CA ASP A 58 0.02 10.72 20.25
C ASP A 58 1.07 10.55 21.37
N SER A 59 2.37 10.45 21.04
CA SER A 59 3.41 10.09 22.03
C SER A 59 4.67 10.98 22.03
N GLY A 60 5.19 11.31 23.23
CA GLY A 60 6.59 11.68 23.49
C GLY A 60 6.83 13.09 24.08
N PRO A 61 7.73 13.26 25.08
CA PRO A 61 8.21 14.58 25.50
C PRO A 61 9.07 15.23 24.41
N ALA A 62 8.98 16.55 24.29
CA ALA A 62 9.69 17.34 23.29
C ALA A 62 11.18 17.50 23.66
N ASP A 63 12.07 16.73 23.03
CA ASP A 63 13.52 16.78 23.29
C ASP A 63 14.31 17.60 22.25
N VAL A 64 13.63 18.15 21.23
CA VAL A 64 14.25 18.92 20.12
C VAL A 64 13.46 20.20 19.84
N LYS A 65 14.07 21.38 20.04
CA LYS A 65 13.47 22.66 19.61
C LYS A 65 13.60 22.81 18.10
N LEU A 66 12.49 22.75 17.37
CA LEU A 66 12.43 22.98 15.93
C LEU A 66 12.17 24.47 15.66
N SER A 67 12.89 25.10 14.73
CA SER A 67 12.56 26.48 14.31
C SER A 67 11.36 26.49 13.35
N SER A 68 10.65 27.62 13.25
CA SER A 68 9.57 27.83 12.28
C SER A 68 10.04 27.60 10.85
N GLU A 69 11.25 28.04 10.53
CA GLU A 69 11.86 27.91 9.20
C GLU A 69 12.11 26.44 8.85
N THR A 70 12.50 25.64 9.85
CA THR A 70 12.74 24.20 9.65
C THR A 70 11.43 23.45 9.44
N ARG A 71 10.37 23.77 10.20
CA ARG A 71 9.01 23.26 9.94
C ARG A 71 8.58 23.56 8.51
N ASP A 72 8.68 24.83 8.13
CA ASP A 72 8.18 25.31 6.85
C ASP A 72 8.97 24.68 5.69
N ALA A 73 10.27 24.45 5.85
CA ALA A 73 11.09 23.72 4.88
C ALA A 73 10.60 22.27 4.68
N TYR A 74 10.32 21.53 5.75
CA TYR A 74 9.77 20.17 5.64
C TYR A 74 8.41 20.15 4.94
N LEU A 75 7.48 21.03 5.36
CA LEU A 75 6.17 21.12 4.75
C LEU A 75 6.24 21.53 3.27
N ASN A 76 7.17 22.42 2.91
CA ASN A 76 7.37 22.83 1.53
C ASN A 76 7.89 21.69 0.64
N ILE A 77 8.81 20.84 1.15
CA ILE A 77 9.28 19.66 0.41
C ILE A 77 8.13 18.69 0.14
N ILE A 78 7.30 18.40 1.16
CA ILE A 78 6.14 17.51 1.04
C ILE A 78 5.15 18.07 0.02
N SER A 79 4.83 19.37 0.14
CA SER A 79 3.92 20.08 -0.77
C SER A 79 4.44 20.07 -2.21
N THR A 80 5.74 20.32 -2.41
CA THR A 80 6.37 20.30 -3.74
C THR A 80 6.25 18.93 -4.39
N PHE A 81 6.58 17.86 -3.66
CA PHE A 81 6.49 16.51 -4.19
C PHE A 81 5.04 16.11 -4.50
N ARG A 82 4.11 16.42 -3.60
CA ARG A 82 2.67 16.25 -3.83
C ARG A 82 2.21 16.97 -5.09
N GLY A 83 2.65 18.21 -5.30
CA GLY A 83 2.33 19.00 -6.49
C GLY A 83 2.82 18.34 -7.79
N GLN A 84 4.03 17.78 -7.79
CA GLN A 84 4.57 17.06 -8.95
C GLN A 84 3.78 15.78 -9.24
N LEU A 85 3.41 15.00 -8.22
CA LEU A 85 2.58 13.82 -8.39
C LEU A 85 1.18 14.15 -8.93
N GLN A 86 0.57 15.23 -8.44
CA GLN A 86 -0.71 15.72 -8.95
C GLN A 86 -0.63 16.14 -10.43
N ALA A 87 0.46 16.80 -10.81
CA ALA A 87 0.72 17.17 -12.20
C ALA A 87 0.87 15.93 -13.09
N GLN A 88 1.58 14.91 -12.60
CA GLN A 88 1.74 13.65 -13.33
C GLN A 88 0.40 12.91 -13.47
N LEU A 89 -0.42 12.84 -12.42
CA LEU A 89 -1.77 12.27 -12.48
C LEU A 89 -2.63 13.00 -13.52
N THR A 90 -2.54 14.33 -13.56
CA THR A 90 -3.25 15.14 -14.56
C THR A 90 -2.75 14.86 -15.99
N ALA A 91 -1.46 14.61 -16.17
CA ALA A 91 -0.89 14.22 -17.46
C ALA A 91 -1.37 12.82 -17.89
N ILE A 92 -1.43 11.88 -16.95
CA ILE A 92 -1.95 10.52 -17.18
C ILE A 92 -3.43 10.56 -17.56
N GLY A 93 -4.26 11.33 -16.86
CA GLY A 93 -5.68 11.47 -17.20
C GLY A 93 -5.94 12.16 -18.55
N LYS A 94 -4.90 12.73 -19.19
CA LYS A 94 -4.96 13.25 -20.57
C LYS A 94 -4.54 12.21 -21.61
N LEU A 95 -4.03 11.05 -21.20
CA LEU A 95 -3.84 9.92 -22.10
C LEU A 95 -5.23 9.48 -22.54
N GLY A 96 -5.58 9.77 -23.79
CA GLY A 96 -6.82 9.26 -24.38
C GLY A 96 -6.80 7.74 -24.49
N SER A 97 -7.94 7.14 -24.83
CA SER A 97 -7.98 5.70 -25.14
C SER A 97 -7.03 5.38 -26.29
N LEU A 98 -6.37 4.23 -26.17
CA LEU A 98 -5.56 3.69 -27.25
C LEU A 98 -6.46 3.42 -28.46
N GLY A 99 -5.99 3.82 -29.65
CA GLY A 99 -6.72 3.58 -30.89
C GLY A 99 -6.96 2.08 -31.16
N SER A 100 -7.73 1.76 -32.21
CA SER A 100 -7.95 0.36 -32.59
C SER A 100 -6.64 -0.25 -33.12
N PRO A 101 -6.16 -1.37 -32.54
CA PRO A 101 -4.97 -2.05 -33.03
C PRO A 101 -5.24 -3.01 -34.20
N GLY A 102 -6.47 -3.04 -34.73
CA GLY A 102 -6.90 -3.98 -35.77
C GLY A 102 -7.42 -5.30 -35.21
N SER A 103 -7.42 -6.36 -36.02
CA SER A 103 -8.03 -7.66 -35.68
C SER A 103 -7.06 -8.67 -35.06
N LEU A 104 -5.78 -8.33 -34.92
CA LEU A 104 -4.80 -9.25 -34.33
C LEU A 104 -5.09 -9.41 -32.83
N GLY A 105 -5.32 -10.64 -32.37
CA GLY A 105 -5.69 -10.92 -30.98
C GLY A 105 -4.67 -10.42 -29.97
N SER A 106 -3.37 -10.62 -30.23
CA SER A 106 -2.29 -10.15 -29.36
C SER A 106 -2.26 -8.64 -29.23
N ALA A 107 -2.52 -7.90 -30.30
CA ALA A 107 -2.50 -6.44 -30.28
C ALA A 107 -3.66 -5.88 -29.45
N ASN A 108 -4.83 -6.50 -29.51
CA ASN A 108 -5.98 -6.18 -28.64
C ASN A 108 -5.69 -6.51 -27.18
N GLN A 109 -5.04 -7.64 -26.89
CA GLN A 109 -4.64 -8.00 -25.53
C GLN A 109 -3.63 -7.01 -24.95
N THR A 110 -2.62 -6.60 -25.73
CA THR A 110 -1.65 -5.59 -25.30
C THR A 110 -2.33 -4.25 -25.01
N LYS A 111 -3.27 -3.81 -25.86
CA LYS A 111 -4.08 -2.62 -25.60
C LYS A 111 -4.79 -2.71 -24.26
N ASN A 112 -5.52 -3.81 -24.02
CA ASN A 112 -6.28 -3.98 -22.78
C ASN A 112 -5.38 -4.00 -21.55
N ASN A 113 -4.22 -4.64 -21.62
CA ASN A 113 -3.24 -4.65 -20.53
C ASN A 113 -2.75 -3.24 -20.22
N LEU A 114 -2.41 -2.45 -21.23
CA LEU A 114 -1.96 -1.06 -21.04
C LEU A 114 -3.07 -0.18 -20.45
N GLU A 115 -4.32 -0.34 -20.89
CA GLU A 115 -5.46 0.40 -20.31
C GLU A 115 -5.71 0.01 -18.85
N MET A 116 -5.51 -1.27 -18.49
CA MET A 116 -5.56 -1.74 -17.09
C MET A 116 -4.38 -1.25 -16.25
N ASP A 117 -3.16 -1.22 -16.79
CA ASP A 117 -1.98 -0.68 -16.10
C ASP A 117 -2.17 0.82 -15.76
N VAL A 118 -2.93 1.54 -16.59
CA VAL A 118 -3.26 2.95 -16.34
C VAL A 118 -4.40 3.10 -15.33
N SER A 119 -5.57 2.54 -15.65
CA SER A 119 -6.86 2.87 -15.03
C SER A 119 -7.48 1.74 -14.20
N GLY A 120 -6.84 0.57 -14.16
CA GLY A 120 -7.30 -0.58 -13.38
C GLY A 120 -7.28 -0.29 -11.87
N LEU A 121 -7.87 -1.21 -11.10
CA LEU A 121 -7.94 -1.10 -9.63
C LEU A 121 -6.57 -0.93 -8.96
N ASP A 122 -5.54 -1.54 -9.54
CA ASP A 122 -4.15 -1.41 -9.09
C ASP A 122 -3.30 -0.60 -10.09
N GLY A 123 -3.96 0.13 -11.00
CA GLY A 123 -3.32 0.93 -12.03
C GLY A 123 -2.59 2.15 -11.46
N ILE A 124 -1.79 2.79 -12.31
CA ILE A 124 -0.97 3.93 -11.91
C ILE A 124 -1.81 5.12 -11.39
N GLU A 125 -3.02 5.34 -11.91
CA GLU A 125 -3.91 6.39 -11.43
C GLU A 125 -4.29 6.16 -9.96
N GLN A 126 -4.71 4.93 -9.64
CA GLN A 126 -5.11 4.57 -8.28
C GLN A 126 -3.92 4.55 -7.32
N SER A 127 -2.75 4.12 -7.79
CA SER A 127 -1.51 4.19 -7.02
C SER A 127 -1.12 5.63 -6.68
N ILE A 128 -1.16 6.55 -7.64
CA ILE A 128 -0.83 7.96 -7.38
C ILE A 128 -1.85 8.59 -6.42
N ASN A 129 -3.14 8.30 -6.55
CA ASN A 129 -4.16 8.81 -5.62
C ASN A 129 -3.91 8.37 -4.16
N GLN A 130 -3.48 7.13 -3.95
CA GLN A 130 -3.11 6.63 -2.63
C GLN A 130 -1.88 7.36 -2.09
N TYR A 131 -0.85 7.59 -2.92
CA TYR A 131 0.32 8.37 -2.52
C TYR A 131 -0.01 9.83 -2.20
N LEU A 132 -0.90 10.48 -2.95
CA LEU A 132 -1.36 11.84 -2.65
C LEU A 132 -2.05 11.90 -1.28
N SER A 133 -2.93 10.93 -1.00
CA SER A 133 -3.61 10.81 0.30
C SER A 133 -2.61 10.60 1.45
N TYR A 134 -1.61 9.74 1.24
CA TYR A 134 -0.52 9.54 2.20
C TYR A 134 0.27 10.84 2.45
N LEU A 135 0.60 11.60 1.40
CA LEU A 135 1.33 12.86 1.55
C LEU A 135 0.53 13.94 2.29
N ASP A 136 -0.80 13.94 2.13
CA ASP A 136 -1.70 14.84 2.88
C ASP A 136 -1.69 14.51 4.39
N GLU A 137 -1.78 13.23 4.75
CA GLU A 137 -1.67 12.79 6.15
C GLU A 137 -0.27 12.99 6.74
N PHE A 138 0.76 12.76 5.93
CA PHE A 138 2.15 12.98 6.33
C PHE A 138 2.43 14.46 6.60
N SER A 139 1.99 15.36 5.71
CA SER A 139 2.07 16.81 5.90
C SER A 139 1.37 17.25 7.20
N THR A 140 0.16 16.73 7.44
CA THR A 140 -0.62 17.00 8.65
C THR A 140 0.12 16.55 9.91
N THR A 141 0.73 15.37 9.87
CA THR A 141 1.48 14.80 11.00
C THR A 141 2.74 15.61 11.28
N VAL A 142 3.53 15.95 10.26
CA VAL A 142 4.73 16.79 10.38
C VAL A 142 4.37 18.16 10.96
N LYS A 143 3.29 18.78 10.47
CA LYS A 143 2.82 20.06 10.98
C LYS A 143 2.47 19.98 12.47
N LYS A 144 1.68 18.99 12.88
CA LYS A 144 1.29 18.81 14.30
C LYS A 144 2.50 18.55 15.20
N ALA A 145 3.43 17.70 14.77
CA ALA A 145 4.65 17.43 15.51
C ALA A 145 5.50 18.71 15.68
N ALA A 146 5.71 19.46 14.60
CA ALA A 146 6.47 20.69 14.64
C ALA A 146 5.81 21.78 15.49
N ASP A 147 4.48 21.95 15.39
CA ASP A 147 3.73 22.92 16.19
C ASP A 147 3.84 22.61 17.70
N ARG A 148 3.87 21.33 18.09
CA ARG A 148 4.12 20.93 19.48
C ARG A 148 5.53 21.30 19.95
N LEU A 149 6.55 21.02 19.14
CA LEU A 149 7.94 21.34 19.47
C LEU A 149 8.15 22.86 19.63
N LEU A 150 7.48 23.66 18.79
CA LEU A 150 7.47 25.12 18.89
C LEU A 150 6.79 25.63 20.17
N GLN A 151 5.68 25.01 20.59
CA GLN A 151 4.94 25.41 21.78
C GLN A 151 5.59 24.96 23.09
N SER A 152 6.38 23.89 23.05
CA SER A 152 7.12 23.36 24.21
C SER A 152 8.47 24.04 24.47
N GLY A 153 8.94 24.90 23.56
CA GLY A 153 10.23 25.57 23.61
C GLY A 153 10.20 26.93 24.28
#